data_AF-F7XE07-F1
#
_entry.id   AF-F7XE07-F1
#
_cell.length_a   1.000
_cell.length_b   1.000
_cell.length_c   1.000
_cell.angle_alpha   90.00
_cell.angle_beta   90.00
_cell.angle_gamma   90.00
#
_symmetry.space_group_name_H-M   'P 1'
#
loop_
_entity.id
_entity.type
_entity.pdbx_description
1 polymer ?
#
loop_
_entity_poly.entity_id
_entity_poly.type
_entity_poly.pdbx_seq_one_letter_code
_entity_poly.pdbx_strand_id
1 'polypeptide(L)' 'MLFRLTNLPRGEGHERRFVNDALIFLQARQLGASVLTGNIRDFDYFSQIIPTGRVILYRSPAAPR' A
#
# COMPACT_ATOMS: atom_id res chain seq x y z
N MET A 1 -0.44 -18.73 -0.54
CA MET A 1 0.83 -18.04 -0.21
C MET A 1 0.77 -17.58 1.23
N LEU A 2 1.75 -17.95 2.06
CA LEU A 2 1.87 -17.52 3.46
C LEU A 2 2.94 -16.43 3.52
N PHE A 3 2.54 -15.17 3.70
CA PHE A 3 3.47 -14.05 3.82
C PHE A 3 3.80 -13.80 5.29
N ARG A 4 5.09 -13.82 5.61
CA ARG A 4 5.61 -13.46 6.93
C ARG A 4 5.81 -11.95 6.98
N LEU A 5 5.05 -11.27 7.85
CA LEU A 5 5.26 -9.86 8.25
C LEU A 5 6.64 -9.60 8.89
N THR A 6 7.48 -10.63 9.03
CA THR A 6 8.77 -10.59 9.72
C THR A 6 9.84 -9.77 8.99
N ASN A 7 9.65 -9.42 7.72
CA ASN A 7 10.65 -8.70 6.91
C ASN A 7 10.34 -7.21 6.68
N LEU A 8 9.47 -6.61 7.51
CA LEU A 8 9.31 -5.16 7.53
C LEU A 8 10.55 -4.55 8.23
N PRO A 9 11.31 -3.64 7.59
CA PRO A 9 12.48 -3.03 8.22
C PRO A 9 12.06 -2.28 9.49
N ARG A 10 12.44 -2.83 10.65
CA ARG A 10 12.22 -2.18 11.95
C ARG A 10 13.20 -1.03 12.11
N GLY A 11 12.68 0.17 12.40
CA GLY A 11 13.49 1.30 12.90
C GLY A 11 13.66 2.50 11.96
N GLU A 12 13.34 2.41 10.66
CA GLU A 12 13.57 3.50 9.69
C GLU A 12 12.31 4.33 9.33
N GLY A 13 11.30 4.33 10.20
CA GLY A 13 10.01 4.99 9.92
C GLY A 13 9.15 4.29 8.84
N HIS A 14 9.62 3.17 8.29
CA HIS A 14 8.89 2.35 7.32
C HIS A 14 7.59 1.78 7.89
N GLU A 15 7.58 1.41 9.18
CA GLU A 15 6.37 0.94 9.86
C GLU A 15 5.30 2.04 9.94
N ARG A 16 5.71 3.29 10.20
CA ARG A 16 4.79 4.44 10.23
C ARG A 16 4.22 4.73 8.85
N ARG A 17 5.07 4.64 7.81
CA ARG A 17 4.64 4.83 6.41
C ARG A 17 3.66 3.73 5.98
N PHE A 18 3.95 2.48 6.32
CA PHE A 18 3.06 1.35 6.02
C PHE A 18 1.69 1.48 6.69
N VAL A 19 1.66 1.85 7.98
CA VAL A 19 0.41 2.09 8.71
C VAL A 19 -0.36 3.27 8.12
N ASN A 20 0.33 4.35 7.74
CA ASN A 20 -0.29 5.50 7.09
C ASN A 20 -0.93 5.12 5.74
N ASP A 21 -0.20 4.38 4.90
CA ASP A 21 -0.70 3.91 3.61
C ASP A 21 -1.91 2.96 3.77
N ALA A 22 -1.89 2.11 4.80
CA ALA A 22 -3.04 1.25 5.14
C ALA A 22 -4.27 2.07 5.57
N LEU A 23 -4.08 3.13 6.38
CA LEU A 23 -5.18 4.02 6.79
C LEU A 23 -5.75 4.79 5.59
N ILE A 24 -4.91 5.30 4.71
CA ILE A 24 -5.35 5.97 3.46
C ILE A 24 -6.17 5.01 2.60
N PHE A 25 -5.70 3.78 2.43
CA PHE A 25 -6.41 2.75 1.67
C PHE A 25 -7.79 2.40 2.26
N LEU A 26 -7.86 2.21 3.58
CA LEU A 26 -9.12 1.93 4.27
C LEU A 26 -10.09 3.11 4.19
N GLN A 27 -9.61 4.35 4.34
CA GLN A 27 -10.42 5.55 4.24
C GLN A 27 -10.99 5.71 2.82
N ALA A 28 -10.16 5.54 1.80
CA ALA A 28 -10.61 5.61 0.41
C ALA A 28 -11.69 4.57 0.11
N ARG A 29 -11.52 3.34 0.61
CA ARG A 29 -12.55 2.29 0.51
C ARG A 29 -13.86 2.69 1.19
N GLN A 30 -13.82 3.25 2.41
CA GLN A 30 -15.03 3.71 3.10
C GLN A 30 -15.77 4.80 2.32
N LEU A 31 -15.04 5.66 1.62
CA LEU A 31 -15.59 6.73 0.78
C LEU A 31 -15.99 6.26 -0.63
N GLY A 32 -15.74 5.00 -0.99
CA GLY A 32 -15.90 4.50 -2.36
C GLY A 32 -14.92 5.11 -3.38
N ALA A 33 -13.88 5.79 -2.90
CA ALA A 33 -12.85 6.45 -3.71
C ALA A 33 -11.75 5.47 -4.14
N SER A 34 -10.95 5.90 -5.13
CA SER A 34 -9.76 5.16 -5.57
C SER A 34 -8.50 5.84 -5.06
N VAL A 35 -7.53 5.06 -4.58
CA VAL A 35 -6.20 5.60 -4.21
C VAL A 35 -5.30 5.64 -5.43
N LEU A 36 -4.76 6.81 -5.76
CA LEU A 36 -3.73 6.96 -6.79
C LEU A 36 -2.35 7.00 -6.11
N THR A 37 -1.47 6.03 -6.42
CA THR A 37 -0.18 5.93 -5.72
C THR A 37 0.92 5.32 -6.57
N GLY A 38 2.15 5.79 -6.32
CA GLY A 38 3.38 5.19 -6.83
C GLY A 38 3.96 4.11 -5.91
N ASN A 39 3.40 3.92 -4.71
CA ASN A 39 3.81 2.85 -3.80
C ASN A 39 3.15 1.52 -4.21
N ILE A 40 3.66 0.93 -5.29
CA ILE A 40 3.13 -0.30 -5.88
C ILE A 40 3.14 -1.44 -4.86
N ARG A 41 4.24 -1.60 -4.12
CA ARG A 41 4.46 -2.77 -3.25
C ARG A 41 3.40 -2.88 -2.16
N ASP A 42 3.19 -1.82 -1.38
CA ASP A 42 2.30 -1.89 -0.21
C ASP A 42 0.83 -1.96 -0.64
N PHE A 43 0.46 -1.22 -1.68
CA PHE A 43 -0.92 -1.20 -2.15
C PHE A 43 -1.31 -2.44 -2.95
N ASP A 44 -0.36 -3.11 -3.62
CA ASP A 44 -0.60 -4.43 -4.18
C ASP A 44 -0.96 -5.42 -3.05
N TYR A 45 -0.23 -5.41 -1.93
CA TYR A 45 -0.57 -6.22 -0.76
C TYR A 45 -1.93 -5.88 -0.18
N PHE A 46 -2.26 -4.60 -0.02
CA PHE A 46 -3.57 -4.20 0.50
C PHE A 46 -4.71 -4.65 -0.41
N SER A 47 -4.55 -4.56 -1.72
CA SER A 47 -5.56 -5.00 -2.69
C SER A 47 -5.78 -6.52 -2.67
N GLN A 48 -4.72 -7.30 -2.40
CA GLN A 48 -4.84 -8.76 -2.23
C GLN A 48 -5.57 -9.14 -0.93
N ILE A 49 -5.39 -8.38 0.16
CA ILE A 49 -6.06 -8.65 1.45
C ILE A 49 -7.52 -8.16 1.42
N ILE A 50 -7.78 -7.01 0.80
CA ILE A 50 -9.12 -6.40 0.73
C ILE A 50 -9.44 -6.07 -0.74
N PRO A 51 -9.98 -7.03 -1.50
CA PRO A 51 -10.18 -6.90 -2.94
C PRO A 51 -11.23 -5.86 -3.33
N THR A 52 -12.05 -5.39 -2.39
CA THR A 52 -13.04 -4.32 -2.61
C THR A 52 -12.43 -2.91 -2.65
N GLY A 53 -11.17 -2.75 -2.26
CA GLY A 53 -10.48 -1.47 -2.34
C GLY A 53 -10.08 -1.14 -3.77
N ARG A 54 -10.24 0.12 -4.19
CA ARG A 54 -9.88 0.58 -5.54
C ARG A 54 -8.53 1.30 -5.49
N VAL A 55 -7.60 0.88 -6.34
CA VAL A 55 -6.26 1.48 -6.42
C VAL A 55 -5.89 1.68 -7.89
N ILE A 56 -5.30 2.83 -8.19
CA ILE A 56 -4.64 3.14 -9.44
C ILE A 56 -3.15 3.24 -9.15
N LEU A 57 -2.38 2.32 -9.73
CA LEU A 57 -0.94 2.25 -9.55
C LEU A 57 -0.24 2.93 -10.73
N TYR A 58 0.72 3.80 -10.43
CA TYR A 58 1.58 4.38 -11.45
C TYR A 58 3.04 4.12 -11.13
N ARG A 59 3.88 4.02 -12.16
CA ARG A 59 5.34 4.00 -12.01
C ARG A 59 5.88 5.30 -12.58
N SER A 60 6.52 6.11 -11.72
CA SER A 60 7.24 7.28 -12.22
C SER A 60 8.48 6.81 -12.98
N PRO A 61 8.75 7.35 -14.19
CA PRO A 61 9.94 6.99 -14.95
C PRO A 61 11.25 7.30 -14.23
N ALA A 62 11.24 8.18 -13.23
CA ALA A 62 12.40 8.53 -12.40
C ALA A 62 12.59 7.62 -11.17
N ALA A 63 11.68 6.67 -10.90
CA ALA A 63 11.78 5.82 -9.72
C ALA A 63 12.78 4.65 -9.94
N PRO A 64 13.69 4.38 -8.98
CA PRO A 64 14.62 3.25 -9.07
C PRO A 64 13.87 1.91 -9.19
N ARG A 65 14.52 0.95 -9.84
CA ARG A 65 13.87 -0.26 -10.34
C ARG A 65 13.42 -1.21 -9.24
#